data_AF-A0A3S9Y3R1-F1
#
_entry.id   AF-A0A3S9Y3R1-F1
#
_cell.length_a   1.000
_cell.length_b   1.000
_cell.length_c   1.000
_cell.angle_alpha   90.00
_cell.angle_beta   90.00
_cell.angle_gamma   90.00
#
_symmetry.space_group_name_H-M   'P 1'
#
loop_
_entity.id
_entity.type
_entity.pdbx_description
1 polymer ?
#
loop_
_entity_poly.entity_id
_entity_poly.type
_entity_poly.pdbx_seq_one_letter_code
_entity_poly.pdbx_strand_id
1 'polypeptide(L)'
;MLSWAEGALYGAGGGLVVVTFGRLHAWQQARHAARVATEALPQLGTYIDPPADSLAALFPNNIVAGPDEALWFTDRRSIGRIDTDGDLSHFPVRASKYPSDIPLGPDKALWFTTDRRVGRITTKGRIALWPVRGAKELAGIVPVPDGSVWLADRGTDTVRRFTPPR
;
A
#
# COMPACT_ATOMS: atom_id res chain seq x y z
N MET A 1 10.89 18.74 20.13
CA MET A 1 10.76 19.43 18.82
C MET A 1 11.73 18.74 17.88
N LEU A 2 11.27 18.19 16.75
CA LEU A 2 12.18 17.63 15.75
C LEU A 2 12.96 18.76 15.08
N SER A 3 14.23 18.50 14.77
CA SER A 3 15.12 19.45 14.11
C SER A 3 14.86 19.50 12.60
N TRP A 4 15.23 20.62 11.97
CA TRP A 4 15.11 20.81 10.52
C TRP A 4 15.89 19.76 9.70
N ALA A 5 16.98 19.23 10.26
CA ALA A 5 17.79 18.19 9.64
C ALA A 5 17.04 16.84 9.56
N GLU A 6 16.24 16.50 10.56
CA GLU A 6 15.41 15.29 10.57
C GLU A 6 14.24 15.42 9.58
N GLY A 7 13.65 16.62 9.47
CA GLY A 7 12.60 16.90 8.49
C GLY A 7 13.04 16.75 7.02
N ALA A 8 14.30 17.08 6.71
CA ALA A 8 14.87 16.91 5.37
C ALA A 8 15.10 15.45 5.00
N LEU A 9 15.43 14.59 5.97
CA LEU A 9 15.61 13.15 5.75
C LEU A 9 14.30 12.46 5.35
N TYR A 10 13.16 12.91 5.91
CA TYR A 10 11.83 12.40 5.57
C TYR A 10 11.25 12.96 4.25
N GLY A 11 11.75 14.11 3.77
CA GLY A 11 11.21 14.80 2.58
C GLY A 11 11.86 14.44 1.25
N ALA A 12 13.11 13.97 1.24
CA ALA A 12 13.89 13.80 0.00
C ALA A 12 13.58 12.52 -0.80
N GLY A 13 12.74 11.62 -0.28
CA GLY A 13 12.40 10.32 -0.88
C GLY A 13 11.12 10.28 -1.71
N GLY A 14 10.36 11.39 -1.82
CA GLY A 14 9.14 11.46 -2.64
C GLY A 14 7.93 10.74 -2.02
N GLY A 15 6.85 11.50 -1.85
CA GLY A 15 5.56 10.98 -1.40
C GLY A 15 5.35 11.17 0.10
N LEU A 16 4.13 11.57 0.44
CA LEU A 16 3.62 11.69 1.80
C LEU A 16 3.99 10.43 2.61
N VAL A 17 5.06 10.48 3.40
CA VAL A 17 5.37 9.44 4.38
C VAL A 17 4.29 9.54 5.44
N VAL A 18 3.19 8.82 5.23
CA VAL A 18 2.42 8.32 6.36
C VAL A 18 3.42 7.45 7.11
N VAL A 19 3.73 7.86 8.34
CA VAL A 19 4.55 7.13 9.30
C VAL A 19 3.84 5.81 9.58
N THR A 20 3.94 4.81 8.71
CA THR A 20 3.07 3.64 8.78
C THR A 20 3.56 2.60 9.80
N PHE A 21 4.78 2.72 10.34
CA PHE A 21 5.37 1.62 11.12
C PHE A 21 5.89 1.99 12.51
N GLY A 22 6.14 3.26 12.83
CA GLY A 22 6.25 3.73 14.21
C GLY A 22 4.89 3.94 14.84
N ARG A 23 4.43 2.99 15.68
CA ARG A 23 3.22 2.98 16.57
C ARG A 23 2.06 3.92 16.16
N LEU A 24 1.79 4.12 14.86
CA LEU A 24 0.89 5.18 14.38
C LEU A 24 -0.54 4.90 14.80
N HIS A 25 -0.93 3.64 14.75
CA HIS A 25 -2.22 3.19 15.29
C HIS A 25 -2.36 3.53 16.78
N ALA A 26 -1.32 3.31 17.58
CA ALA A 26 -1.35 3.68 19.00
C ALA A 26 -1.39 5.21 19.20
N TRP A 27 -0.73 5.97 18.32
CA TRP A 27 -0.84 7.43 18.32
C TRP A 27 -2.23 7.91 17.92
N GLN A 28 -2.83 7.32 16.87
CA GLN A 28 -4.18 7.63 16.39
C GLN A 28 -5.20 7.33 17.48
N GLN A 29 -5.11 6.16 18.15
CA GLN A 29 -5.95 5.79 19.29
C GLN A 29 -5.78 6.76 20.46
N ALA A 30 -4.54 7.07 20.86
CA ALA A 30 -4.28 8.01 21.96
C ALA A 30 -4.79 9.42 21.63
N ARG A 31 -4.64 9.86 20.38
CA ARG A 31 -5.15 11.16 19.90
C ARG A 31 -6.67 11.19 19.87
N HIS A 32 -7.32 10.10 19.44
CA HIS A 32 -8.78 9.99 19.45
C HIS A 32 -9.32 10.04 20.89
N ALA A 33 -8.72 9.25 21.80
CA ALA A 33 -9.07 9.26 23.22
C ALA A 33 -8.90 10.67 23.84
N ALA A 34 -7.78 11.34 23.58
CA ALA A 34 -7.54 12.70 24.08
C ALA A 34 -8.57 13.71 23.55
N ARG A 35 -9.00 13.59 22.28
CA ARG A 35 -10.07 14.45 21.73
C ARG A 35 -11.41 14.22 22.42
N VAL A 36 -11.79 12.96 22.64
CA VAL A 36 -13.04 12.59 23.33
C VAL A 36 -13.01 13.07 24.79
N ALA A 37 -11.86 12.95 25.46
CA ALA A 37 -11.67 13.40 26.83
C ALA A 37 -11.43 14.93 26.97
N THR A 38 -11.28 15.65 25.85
CA THR A 38 -10.89 17.07 25.82
C THR A 38 -9.54 17.34 26.50
N GLU A 39 -8.62 16.38 26.40
CA GLU A 39 -7.28 16.41 26.98
C GLU A 39 -6.22 16.91 25.98
N ALA A 40 -5.01 17.18 26.50
CA ALA A 40 -3.87 17.54 25.68
C ALA A 40 -3.48 16.38 24.73
N LEU A 41 -3.21 16.71 23.47
CA LEU A 41 -2.89 15.70 22.46
C LEU A 41 -1.49 15.10 22.70
N PRO A 42 -1.32 13.78 22.50
CA PRO A 42 -0.03 13.13 22.65
C PRO A 42 0.98 13.65 21.61
N GLN A 43 2.23 13.82 22.04
CA GLN A 43 3.31 14.22 21.13
C GLN A 43 3.63 13.08 20.15
N LEU A 44 3.67 13.40 18.86
CA LEU A 44 3.93 12.41 17.80
C LEU A 44 5.29 11.71 17.99
N GLY A 45 6.31 12.45 18.45
CA GLY A 45 7.67 11.91 18.66
C GLY A 45 7.75 10.73 19.63
N THR A 46 6.76 10.55 20.52
CA THR A 46 6.68 9.38 21.43
C THR A 46 6.32 8.08 20.71
N TYR A 47 5.86 8.19 19.46
CA TYR A 47 5.36 7.08 18.65
C TYR A 47 6.18 6.85 17.38
N ILE A 48 7.15 7.72 17.07
CA ILE A 48 8.09 7.55 15.96
C ILE A 48 9.13 6.49 16.35
N ASP A 49 9.41 5.56 15.44
CA ASP A 49 10.49 4.57 15.58
C ASP A 49 11.44 4.77 14.39
N PRO A 50 12.47 5.63 14.53
CA PRO A 50 13.28 6.05 13.39
C PRO A 50 13.93 4.88 12.64
N PRO A 51 14.47 3.82 13.30
CA PRO A 51 14.90 2.60 12.61
C PRO A 51 13.80 1.93 11.80
N ALA A 52 12.62 1.69 12.38
CA ALA A 52 11.50 1.03 11.67
C ALA A 52 10.96 1.89 10.53
N ASP A 53 10.82 3.19 10.75
CA ASP A 53 10.32 4.16 9.77
C ASP A 53 11.30 4.34 8.61
N SER A 54 12.61 4.33 8.90
CA SER A 54 13.66 4.38 7.86
C SER A 54 13.71 3.08 7.04
N LEU A 55 13.49 1.92 7.67
CA LEU A 55 13.39 0.64 6.96
C LEU A 55 12.14 0.58 6.08
N ALA A 56 11.05 1.24 6.48
CA ALA A 56 9.82 1.32 5.69
C ALA A 56 9.98 2.20 4.43
N ALA A 57 10.76 3.28 4.52
CA ALA A 57 11.06 4.13 3.37
C ALA A 57 11.79 3.39 2.22
N LEU A 58 12.40 2.24 2.50
CA LEU A 58 13.00 1.37 1.47
C LEU A 58 11.96 0.62 0.62
N PHE A 59 10.68 0.65 1.01
CA PHE A 59 9.59 -0.03 0.32
C PHE A 59 8.49 1.00 -0.01
N PRO A 60 8.58 1.70 -1.15
CA PRO A 60 7.53 2.63 -1.56
C PRO A 60 6.22 1.85 -1.74
N ASN A 61 5.29 2.10 -0.82
CA ASN A 61 3.96 1.52 -0.82
C ASN A 61 3.02 2.46 -1.60
N ASN A 62 2.15 1.90 -2.43
CA ASN A 62 1.07 2.63 -3.07
C ASN A 62 -0.20 2.52 -2.25
N ILE A 63 -1.05 3.54 -2.31
CA ILE A 63 -2.32 3.61 -1.59
C ILE A 63 -3.42 4.10 -2.51
N VAL A 64 -4.63 3.56 -2.33
CA VAL A 64 -5.82 3.95 -3.09
C VAL A 64 -7.07 3.87 -2.21
N ALA A 65 -8.10 4.65 -2.53
CA ALA A 65 -9.42 4.46 -1.96
C ALA A 65 -10.10 3.21 -2.56
N GLY A 66 -10.58 2.32 -1.71
CA GLY A 66 -11.36 1.15 -2.09
C GLY A 66 -12.85 1.46 -2.26
N PRO A 67 -13.62 0.54 -2.87
CA PRO A 67 -15.06 0.68 -3.05
C PRO A 67 -15.86 0.41 -1.75
N ASP A 68 -15.18 0.01 -0.67
CA ASP A 68 -15.69 -0.16 0.68
C ASP A 68 -15.32 1.00 1.61
N GLU A 69 -14.98 2.17 1.05
CA GLU A 69 -14.62 3.41 1.75
C GLU A 69 -13.35 3.33 2.62
N ALA A 70 -12.68 2.18 2.62
CA ALA A 70 -11.38 1.98 3.24
C ALA A 70 -10.24 2.41 2.32
N LEU A 71 -9.09 2.74 2.91
CA LEU A 71 -7.84 2.88 2.17
C LEU A 71 -7.17 1.51 2.04
N TRP A 72 -6.74 1.19 0.83
CA TRP A 72 -6.02 -0.03 0.50
C TRP A 72 -4.61 0.31 0.07
N PHE A 73 -3.62 -0.45 0.55
CA PHE A 73 -2.22 -0.17 0.27
C PHE A 73 -1.42 -1.43 0.01
N THR A 74 -0.35 -1.31 -0.77
CA THR A 74 0.65 -2.37 -0.87
C THR A 74 1.54 -2.36 0.35
N ASP A 75 1.87 -3.54 0.85
CA ASP A 75 2.83 -3.72 1.94
C ASP A 75 3.72 -4.92 1.60
N ARG A 76 4.93 -4.95 2.16
CA ARG A 76 6.04 -5.85 1.84
C ARG A 76 5.68 -7.20 1.21
N ARG A 77 4.80 -7.97 1.84
CA ARG A 77 4.27 -9.26 1.34
C ARG A 77 2.75 -9.38 1.50
N SER A 78 2.06 -8.26 1.59
CA SER A 78 0.65 -8.22 1.89
C SER A 78 -0.04 -7.06 1.17
N ILE A 79 -1.36 -7.12 1.13
CA ILE A 79 -2.19 -5.95 0.85
C ILE A 79 -2.78 -5.50 2.17
N GLY A 80 -2.56 -4.25 2.55
CA GLY A 80 -3.14 -3.63 3.73
C GLY A 80 -4.47 -2.96 3.42
N ARG A 81 -5.34 -2.91 4.42
CA ARG A 81 -6.61 -2.18 4.43
C ARG A 81 -6.75 -1.47 5.77
N ILE A 82 -7.05 -0.18 5.75
CA ILE A 82 -7.45 0.60 6.93
C ILE A 82 -8.78 1.27 6.63
N ASP A 83 -9.80 1.01 7.45
CA ASP A 83 -11.08 1.70 7.32
C ASP A 83 -11.11 3.05 8.05
N THR A 84 -12.25 3.72 7.99
CA THR A 84 -12.46 5.06 8.54
C THR A 84 -12.39 5.12 10.06
N ASP A 85 -12.60 3.98 10.73
CA ASP A 85 -12.47 3.85 12.19
C ASP A 85 -11.02 3.58 12.61
N GLY A 86 -10.15 3.31 11.64
CA GLY A 86 -8.72 3.03 11.84
C GLY A 86 -8.41 1.54 12.00
N ASP A 87 -9.39 0.66 11.78
CA ASP A 87 -9.17 -0.78 11.91
C ASP A 87 -8.31 -1.30 10.76
N LEU A 88 -7.16 -1.86 11.15
CA LEU A 88 -6.12 -2.30 10.22
C LEU A 88 -6.21 -3.81 9.96
N SER A 89 -6.26 -4.19 8.69
CA SER A 89 -6.23 -5.59 8.22
C SER A 89 -5.11 -5.79 7.20
N HIS A 90 -4.46 -6.97 7.23
CA HIS A 90 -3.46 -7.37 6.25
C HIS A 90 -3.87 -8.67 5.55
N PHE A 91 -3.73 -8.70 4.23
CA PHE A 91 -4.05 -9.84 3.38
C PHE A 91 -2.77 -10.39 2.76
N PRO A 92 -2.23 -11.53 3.24
CA PRO A 92 -0.97 -12.06 2.77
C PRO A 92 -1.00 -12.46 1.29
N VAL A 93 -0.06 -11.92 0.50
CA VAL A 93 0.13 -12.31 -0.91
C VAL A 93 1.17 -13.44 -0.95
N ARG A 94 0.68 -14.68 -0.87
CA ARG A 94 1.55 -15.87 -0.92
C ARG A 94 2.26 -15.97 -2.27
N ALA A 95 3.51 -16.41 -2.27
CA ALA A 95 4.37 -16.59 -3.46
C ALA A 95 4.75 -15.31 -4.24
N SER A 96 4.62 -14.13 -3.61
CA SER A 96 4.98 -12.83 -4.15
C SER A 96 6.15 -12.21 -3.38
N LYS A 97 6.96 -11.42 -4.07
CA LYS A 97 7.90 -10.48 -3.46
C LYS A 97 7.45 -9.07 -3.84
N TYR A 98 7.05 -8.27 -2.85
CA TYR A 98 6.73 -6.85 -2.99
C TYR A 98 5.58 -6.57 -3.99
N PRO A 99 4.33 -6.52 -3.51
CA PRO A 99 3.26 -5.84 -4.22
C PRO A 99 3.67 -4.39 -4.51
N SER A 100 3.43 -3.90 -5.72
CA SER A 100 3.88 -2.59 -6.17
C SER A 100 2.72 -1.62 -6.30
N ASP A 101 2.08 -1.56 -7.46
CA ASP A 101 0.93 -0.69 -7.75
C ASP A 101 -0.39 -1.39 -7.37
N ILE A 102 -1.45 -0.62 -7.02
CA ILE A 102 -2.75 -1.14 -6.55
C ILE A 102 -3.98 -0.32 -7.01
N PRO A 103 -4.24 -0.13 -8.31
CA PRO A 103 -5.43 0.58 -8.79
C PRO A 103 -6.75 -0.16 -8.53
N LEU A 104 -7.84 0.61 -8.45
CA LEU A 104 -9.20 0.09 -8.52
C LEU A 104 -9.55 -0.37 -9.94
N GLY A 105 -10.05 -1.59 -10.07
CA GLY A 105 -10.54 -2.14 -11.34
C GLY A 105 -12.02 -1.89 -11.60
N PRO A 106 -12.48 -2.07 -12.86
CA PRO A 106 -13.87 -1.89 -13.26
C PRO A 106 -14.83 -2.88 -12.59
N ASP A 107 -14.30 -4.00 -12.08
CA ASP A 107 -15.03 -5.05 -11.38
C ASP A 107 -15.15 -4.81 -9.86
N LYS A 108 -14.84 -3.58 -9.41
CA LYS A 108 -14.84 -3.18 -8.00
C LYS A 108 -13.91 -4.03 -7.12
N ALA A 109 -12.86 -4.58 -7.72
CA ALA A 109 -11.76 -5.22 -7.02
C ALA A 109 -10.48 -4.39 -7.19
N LEU A 110 -9.56 -4.54 -6.26
CA LEU A 110 -8.26 -3.88 -6.30
C LEU A 110 -7.32 -4.79 -7.08
N TRP A 111 -6.71 -4.25 -8.12
CA TRP A 111 -5.74 -4.95 -8.96
C TRP A 111 -4.35 -4.51 -8.56
N PHE A 112 -3.40 -5.43 -8.50
CA PHE A 112 -2.04 -5.09 -8.13
C PHE A 112 -1.02 -5.86 -8.95
N THR A 113 0.18 -5.31 -9.04
CA THR A 113 1.34 -6.03 -9.58
C THR A 113 2.24 -6.51 -8.48
N THR A 114 2.97 -7.57 -8.77
CA THR A 114 4.11 -8.02 -7.99
C THR A 114 5.08 -8.76 -8.91
N ASP A 115 6.30 -9.02 -8.44
CA ASP A 115 7.37 -9.73 -9.14
C ASP A 115 7.15 -9.98 -10.65
N ARG A 116 6.50 -11.08 -11.00
CA ARG A 116 6.14 -11.49 -12.37
C ARG A 116 4.67 -11.88 -12.46
N ARG A 117 3.83 -11.32 -11.58
CA ARG A 117 2.43 -11.71 -11.42
C ARG A 117 1.50 -10.51 -11.33
N VAL A 118 0.28 -10.72 -11.81
CA VAL A 118 -0.85 -9.83 -11.56
C VAL A 118 -1.69 -10.43 -10.46
N GLY A 119 -2.02 -9.61 -9.47
CA GLY A 119 -2.92 -9.93 -8.39
C GLY A 119 -4.21 -9.15 -8.47
N ARG A 120 -5.26 -9.73 -7.86
CA ARG A 120 -6.56 -9.11 -7.70
C ARG A 120 -7.07 -9.47 -6.32
N ILE A 121 -7.55 -8.48 -5.57
CA ILE A 121 -8.14 -8.67 -4.25
C ILE A 121 -9.53 -8.02 -4.17
N THR A 122 -10.50 -8.79 -3.70
CA THR A 122 -11.84 -8.25 -3.39
C THR A 122 -11.83 -7.58 -2.01
N THR A 123 -12.77 -6.68 -1.72
CA THR A 123 -12.91 -6.07 -0.38
C THR A 123 -13.13 -7.08 0.75
N LYS A 124 -13.62 -8.29 0.42
CA LYS A 124 -13.72 -9.43 1.36
C LYS A 124 -12.39 -10.18 1.59
N GLY A 125 -11.27 -9.65 1.10
CA GLY A 125 -9.93 -10.24 1.29
C GLY A 125 -9.57 -11.43 0.39
N ARG A 126 -10.42 -11.80 -0.58
CA ARG A 126 -10.13 -12.91 -1.51
C ARG A 126 -9.09 -12.48 -2.54
N ILE A 127 -7.92 -13.10 -2.52
CA ILE A 127 -6.83 -12.86 -3.47
C ILE A 127 -6.83 -13.92 -4.58
N ALA A 128 -6.72 -13.47 -5.82
CA ALA A 128 -6.33 -14.27 -6.98
C ALA A 128 -5.00 -13.74 -7.53
N LEU A 129 -4.14 -14.63 -8.02
CA LEU A 129 -2.80 -14.29 -8.47
C LEU A 129 -2.43 -15.10 -9.71
N TRP A 130 -1.96 -14.44 -10.76
CA TRP A 130 -1.66 -15.07 -12.05
C TRP A 130 -0.25 -14.71 -12.53
N PRO A 131 0.54 -15.69 -13.00
CA PRO A 131 1.82 -15.42 -13.64
C PRO A 131 1.64 -14.76 -15.00
N VAL A 132 2.45 -13.75 -15.28
CA VAL A 132 2.55 -13.12 -16.60
C VAL A 132 3.74 -13.73 -17.33
N ARG A 133 3.46 -14.47 -18.41
CA ARG A 133 4.51 -15.15 -19.18
C ARG A 133 5.48 -14.12 -19.77
N GLY A 134 6.78 -14.36 -19.58
CA GLY A 134 7.84 -13.49 -20.07
C GLY A 134 8.09 -12.24 -19.23
N ALA A 135 7.26 -11.96 -18.21
CA ALA A 135 7.48 -10.82 -17.34
C ALA A 135 8.77 -11.00 -16.52
N LYS A 136 9.47 -9.89 -16.27
CA LYS A 136 10.69 -9.90 -15.44
C LYS A 136 10.53 -9.12 -14.15
N GLU A 137 9.94 -7.94 -14.20
CA GLU A 137 9.68 -7.10 -13.03
C GLU A 137 8.49 -6.16 -13.27
N LEU A 138 7.30 -6.58 -12.85
CA LEU A 138 6.08 -5.78 -13.01
C LEU A 138 6.03 -4.64 -11.99
N ALA A 139 5.73 -3.44 -12.46
CA ALA A 139 5.72 -2.24 -11.63
C ALA A 139 4.38 -1.52 -11.63
N GLY A 140 3.97 -0.98 -12.77
CA GLY A 140 2.70 -0.26 -12.92
C GLY A 140 1.62 -1.14 -13.53
N ILE A 141 0.37 -0.88 -13.17
CA ILE A 141 -0.81 -1.56 -13.71
C ILE A 141 -1.94 -0.56 -13.97
N VAL A 142 -2.67 -0.76 -15.07
CA VAL A 142 -3.85 0.03 -15.41
C VAL A 142 -4.96 -0.92 -15.86
N PRO A 143 -6.02 -1.12 -15.05
CA PRO A 143 -7.20 -1.86 -15.45
C PRO A 143 -7.93 -1.17 -16.60
N VAL A 144 -8.49 -1.97 -17.51
CA VAL A 144 -9.30 -1.46 -18.63
C VAL A 144 -10.71 -2.05 -18.61
N PRO A 145 -11.72 -1.35 -19.18
CA PRO A 145 -13.14 -1.73 -19.03
C PRO A 145 -13.53 -3.13 -19.49
N ASP A 146 -12.74 -3.75 -20.36
CA ASP A 146 -12.99 -5.11 -20.86
C ASP A 146 -12.51 -6.22 -19.90
N GLY A 147 -12.01 -5.86 -18.71
CA GLY A 147 -11.52 -6.78 -17.69
C GLY A 147 -10.06 -7.22 -17.89
N SER A 148 -9.37 -6.71 -18.92
CA SER A 148 -7.91 -6.85 -19.06
C SER A 148 -7.17 -5.74 -18.29
N VAL A 149 -5.84 -5.84 -18.26
CA VAL A 149 -4.97 -4.84 -17.64
C VAL A 149 -3.78 -4.54 -18.54
N TRP A 150 -3.35 -3.28 -18.57
CA TRP A 150 -2.04 -2.88 -19.09
C TRP A 150 -1.01 -2.89 -17.97
N LEU A 151 0.20 -3.35 -18.28
CA LEU A 151 1.28 -3.57 -17.32
C LEU A 151 2.56 -2.94 -17.83
N ALA A 152 3.29 -2.25 -16.96
CA ALA A 152 4.67 -1.85 -17.20
C ALA A 152 5.62 -2.89 -16.60
N ASP A 153 6.52 -3.44 -17.42
CA ASP A 153 7.54 -4.40 -17.02
C ASP A 153 8.93 -3.76 -17.08
N ARG A 154 9.43 -3.31 -15.92
CA ARG A 154 10.73 -2.64 -15.78
C ARG A 154 11.91 -3.55 -16.12
N GLY A 155 11.75 -4.86 -15.94
CA GLY A 155 12.84 -5.80 -16.20
C GLY A 155 13.00 -6.14 -17.68
N THR A 156 12.09 -5.68 -18.54
CA THR A 156 12.18 -5.88 -20.00
C THR A 156 11.99 -4.60 -20.81
N ASP A 157 11.76 -3.47 -20.15
CA ASP A 157 11.43 -2.19 -20.80
C ASP A 157 10.24 -2.29 -21.77
N THR A 158 9.20 -3.03 -21.39
CA THR A 158 8.00 -3.22 -22.23
C THR A 158 6.71 -2.90 -21.49
N VAL A 159 5.70 -2.55 -22.29
CA VAL A 159 4.30 -2.53 -21.86
C VAL A 159 3.62 -3.81 -22.37
N ARG A 160 2.85 -4.46 -21.50
CA ARG A 160 2.17 -5.73 -21.79
C ARG A 160 0.68 -5.57 -21.54
N ARG A 161 -0.15 -6.23 -22.34
CA ARG A 161 -1.57 -6.44 -22.01
C ARG A 161 -1.73 -7.83 -21.42
N PHE A 162 -2.45 -7.92 -20.31
CA PHE A 162 -2.77 -9.18 -19.65
C PHE A 162 -4.29 -9.32 -19.52
N THR A 163 -4.82 -10.47 -19.93
CA THR A 163 -6.22 -10.82 -19.69
C THR A 163 -6.25 -11.99 -18.70
N PRO A 164 -6.89 -11.83 -17.53
CA PRO A 164 -7.05 -12.92 -16.58
C PRO A 164 -7.80 -14.10 -17.20
N PRO A 165 -7.43 -15.35 -16.86
CA PRO A 165 -8.23 -16.51 -17.25
C PRO A 165 -9.62 -16.44 -16.59
N ARG A 166 -10.63 -16.92 -17.31
CA ARG A 166 -12.01 -17.05 -16.81
C ARG A 166 -12.14 -18.14 -15.75
#